data_AF-F0SMA0-F1
#
_entry.id   AF-F0SMA0-F1
#
_cell.length_a   1.000
_cell.length_b   1.000
_cell.length_c   1.000
_cell.angle_alpha   90.00
_cell.angle_beta   90.00
_cell.angle_gamma   90.00
#
_symmetry.space_group_name_H-M   'P 1'
#
loop_
_entity.id
_entity.type
_entity.pdbx_description
1 polymer ?
#
loop_
_entity_poly.entity_id
_entity_poly.type
_entity_poly.pdbx_seq_one_letter_code
_entity_poly.pdbx_strand_id
1 'polypeptide(L)'
;MSLTSSSDAHASAVPAPPTSRPIASSLIAAIGCLLLLLADQLTKQLAIAYLPDREPQSFFNDLFRITYAENSGAFLSLGADWSPWPRFLLMVIGNGLMLLVIGWILWKQTGLNARWRTGWLLVFLGGLGNLIDRLLYDGRVIDFLNMGIGGLRTGIFNLADVYISAGLLILIGCSLFEPRETDTPHSDTPSDSSSKSQGLAMLLFASFLLGPQTITLADTVVYRAGSRGGHVALNGRILEFNQRQMQFRVDSPDTIHNLTNDQVISFSANLLEAHRQAEAALEKNDFASARERTLTALNQETRPWLRRELLALMTLIATNQGDWITAANQYFAMLESDSDTRNQDVIPVMWTDLELDNETLQFARRELASSDGVHQLVAASWLLGAPADATEATEVLKELLYSPNPLVRNLARCQLWRPDLKDGKLSDGDLERWERQAGELTEPLKAGPMFLLGAGYQQLIQPELAAARLLWLPIMDARRVDLARQATLTAADLLSSVGQIEAAARLTAEAEQRFGTQN
;
A
#
# COMPACT_ATOMS: atom_id res chain seq x y z
N MET A 1 55.44 57.79 -60.00
CA MET A 1 55.14 57.55 -58.58
C MET A 1 53.82 56.80 -58.52
N SER A 2 53.86 55.54 -58.05
CA SER A 2 52.87 54.88 -57.17
C SER A 2 51.37 55.20 -57.32
N LEU A 3 50.41 54.29 -57.37
CA LEU A 3 50.31 52.85 -57.05
C LEU A 3 48.86 52.44 -57.43
N THR A 4 48.67 51.22 -57.96
CA THR A 4 47.62 50.19 -57.69
C THR A 4 46.18 50.61 -57.28
N SER A 5 45.08 49.91 -57.58
CA SER A 5 44.73 48.69 -58.31
C SER A 5 43.21 48.47 -58.11
N SER A 6 42.60 47.68 -59.00
CA SER A 6 41.42 46.80 -58.77
C SER A 6 40.12 47.42 -58.26
N SER A 7 39.22 47.77 -59.19
CA SER A 7 37.78 47.84 -58.96
C SER A 7 37.18 46.49 -59.36
N ASP A 8 36.97 45.62 -58.37
CA ASP A 8 36.18 44.40 -58.52
C ASP A 8 34.68 44.74 -58.51
N ALA A 9 33.96 44.04 -59.38
CA ALA A 9 32.54 44.20 -59.64
C ALA A 9 31.67 43.89 -58.42
N HIS A 10 30.90 44.87 -57.96
CA HIS A 10 29.80 44.65 -57.01
C HIS A 10 28.61 43.98 -57.74
N ALA A 11 28.52 42.66 -57.62
CA ALA A 11 27.29 41.93 -57.89
C ALA A 11 26.26 42.25 -56.79
N SER A 12 25.19 42.96 -57.16
CA SER A 12 24.05 43.24 -56.30
C SER A 12 23.29 41.94 -55.98
N ALA A 13 23.47 41.41 -54.77
CA ALA A 13 22.62 40.34 -54.26
C ALA A 13 21.22 40.91 -53.93
N VAL A 14 20.21 40.44 -54.65
CA VAL A 14 18.79 40.69 -54.33
C VAL A 14 18.48 40.04 -52.98
N PRO A 15 17.99 40.77 -51.95
CA PRO A 15 17.56 40.14 -50.71
C PRO A 15 16.28 39.32 -50.95
N ALA A 16 16.32 38.04 -50.58
CA ALA A 16 15.14 37.18 -50.59
C ALA A 16 14.04 37.75 -49.66
N PRO A 17 12.75 37.63 -50.01
CA PRO A 17 11.68 38.16 -49.19
C PRO A 17 11.63 37.43 -47.83
N PRO A 18 11.40 38.15 -46.71
CA PRO A 18 11.30 37.52 -45.40
C PRO A 18 10.11 36.56 -45.39
N THR A 19 10.36 35.29 -45.11
CA THR A 19 9.33 34.27 -44.97
C THR A 19 8.40 34.64 -43.82
N SER A 20 7.18 35.06 -44.14
CA SER A 20 6.09 35.33 -43.21
C SER A 20 5.59 34.02 -42.57
N ARG A 21 6.30 33.53 -41.55
CA ARG A 21 5.87 32.39 -40.72
C ARG A 21 5.71 32.65 -39.20
N PRO A 22 5.62 33.89 -38.63
CA PRO A 22 5.50 34.03 -37.18
C PRO A 22 4.07 33.85 -36.62
N ILE A 23 3.02 34.13 -37.41
CA ILE A 23 1.63 34.17 -36.89
C ILE A 23 1.03 32.77 -36.79
N ALA A 24 1.17 31.93 -37.82
CA ALA A 24 0.61 30.58 -37.83
C ALA A 24 1.24 29.66 -36.76
N SER A 25 2.57 29.77 -36.55
CA SER A 25 3.27 29.01 -35.50
C SER A 25 2.87 29.44 -34.09
N SER A 26 2.62 30.73 -33.89
CA SER A 26 2.19 31.27 -32.59
C SER A 26 0.74 30.87 -32.27
N LEU A 27 -0.13 30.81 -33.28
CA LEU A 27 -1.50 30.34 -33.13
C LEU A 27 -1.55 28.84 -32.80
N ILE A 28 -0.75 28.00 -33.47
CA ILE A 28 -0.65 26.56 -33.19
C ILE A 28 -0.14 26.33 -31.76
N ALA A 29 0.88 27.07 -31.33
CA ALA A 29 1.39 26.97 -29.97
C ALA A 29 0.35 27.39 -28.92
N ALA A 30 -0.41 28.47 -29.17
CA ALA A 30 -1.49 28.92 -28.28
C ALA A 30 -2.62 27.88 -28.18
N ILE A 31 -3.03 27.28 -29.30
CA ILE A 31 -4.01 26.19 -29.32
C ILE A 31 -3.48 24.98 -28.54
N GLY A 32 -2.22 24.61 -28.74
CA GLY A 32 -1.58 23.52 -27.98
C GLY A 32 -1.57 23.78 -26.47
N CYS A 33 -1.23 25.00 -26.04
CA CYS A 33 -1.27 25.40 -24.64
C CYS A 33 -2.68 25.31 -24.05
N LEU A 34 -3.69 25.78 -24.80
CA LEU A 34 -5.09 25.69 -24.39
C LEU A 34 -5.53 24.23 -24.25
N LEU A 35 -5.19 23.37 -25.21
CA LEU A 35 -5.54 21.94 -25.16
C LEU A 35 -4.89 21.23 -23.96
N LEU A 36 -3.62 21.53 -23.65
CA LEU A 36 -2.94 20.94 -22.49
C LEU A 36 -3.60 21.37 -21.17
N LEU A 37 -3.94 22.65 -21.05
CA LEU A 37 -4.62 23.16 -19.85
C LEU A 37 -6.03 22.58 -19.71
N LEU A 38 -6.78 22.49 -20.80
CA LEU A 38 -8.10 21.85 -20.82
C LEU A 38 -8.02 20.37 -20.49
N ALA A 39 -6.99 19.66 -20.97
CA ALA A 39 -6.79 18.25 -20.65
C ALA A 39 -6.54 18.06 -19.15
N ASP A 40 -5.69 18.87 -18.52
CA ASP A 40 -5.46 18.81 -17.07
C ASP A 40 -6.77 19.02 -16.30
N GLN A 41 -7.45 20.12 -16.58
CA GLN A 41 -8.69 20.48 -15.87
C GLN A 41 -9.81 19.46 -16.12
N LEU A 42 -9.96 18.95 -17.34
CA LEU A 42 -10.95 17.90 -17.64
C LEU A 42 -10.66 16.61 -16.88
N THR A 43 -9.39 16.16 -16.85
CA THR A 43 -9.03 14.93 -16.12
C THR A 43 -9.27 15.05 -14.62
N LYS A 44 -9.05 16.23 -14.03
CA LYS A 44 -9.37 16.53 -12.63
C LYS A 44 -10.87 16.58 -12.37
N GLN A 45 -11.66 17.17 -13.26
CA GLN A 45 -13.13 17.13 -13.15
C GLN A 45 -13.67 15.71 -13.23
N LEU A 46 -13.11 14.87 -14.12
CA LEU A 46 -13.46 13.45 -14.18
C LEU A 46 -13.07 12.72 -12.88
N ALA A 47 -11.92 13.04 -12.30
CA ALA A 47 -11.51 12.49 -11.01
C ALA A 47 -12.50 12.85 -9.90
N ILE A 48 -12.90 14.12 -9.80
CA ILE A 48 -13.93 14.58 -8.83
C ILE A 48 -15.26 13.84 -9.04
N ALA A 49 -15.69 13.67 -10.29
CA ALA A 49 -17.00 13.11 -10.60
C ALA A 49 -17.11 11.59 -10.37
N TYR A 50 -16.01 10.84 -10.52
CA TYR A 50 -16.08 9.38 -10.61
C TYR A 50 -15.29 8.60 -9.55
N LEU A 51 -14.35 9.22 -8.82
CA LEU A 51 -13.40 8.51 -7.97
C LEU A 51 -13.61 8.57 -6.43
N PRO A 52 -14.28 9.57 -5.80
CA PRO A 52 -14.29 9.71 -4.33
C PRO A 52 -14.79 8.50 -3.52
N ASP A 53 -15.72 7.71 -4.06
CA ASP A 53 -16.35 6.56 -3.38
C ASP A 53 -15.96 5.20 -3.98
N ARG A 54 -14.88 5.16 -4.77
CA ARG A 54 -14.42 3.91 -5.40
C ARG A 54 -13.14 3.42 -4.75
N GLU A 55 -13.02 2.11 -4.63
CA GLU A 55 -11.73 1.50 -4.30
C GLU A 55 -10.68 1.84 -5.36
N PRO A 56 -9.39 1.95 -5.00
CA PRO A 56 -8.33 2.25 -5.94
C PRO A 56 -8.30 1.25 -7.10
N GLN A 57 -8.43 1.76 -8.32
CA GLN A 57 -8.47 0.92 -9.51
C GLN A 57 -7.07 0.72 -10.06
N SER A 58 -6.64 -0.54 -10.18
CA SER A 58 -5.30 -0.90 -10.62
C SER A 58 -5.32 -1.43 -12.05
N PHE A 59 -4.40 -0.96 -12.89
CA PHE A 59 -4.30 -1.28 -14.32
C PHE A 59 -2.89 -1.75 -14.66
N PHE A 60 -2.78 -2.60 -15.69
CA PHE A 60 -1.50 -3.10 -16.24
C PHE A 60 -0.59 -3.72 -15.16
N ASN A 61 -1.10 -4.70 -14.41
CA ASN A 61 -0.36 -5.35 -13.32
C ASN A 61 0.13 -4.36 -12.24
N ASP A 62 -0.78 -3.50 -11.79
CA ASP A 62 -0.55 -2.45 -10.78
C ASP A 62 0.42 -1.32 -11.21
N LEU A 63 0.77 -1.25 -12.51
CA LEU A 63 1.61 -0.19 -13.07
C LEU A 63 0.96 1.19 -12.92
N PHE A 64 -0.36 1.27 -13.08
CA PHE A 64 -1.13 2.49 -12.86
C PHE A 64 -2.23 2.22 -11.86
N ARG A 65 -2.35 3.06 -10.85
CA ARG A 65 -3.46 3.07 -9.91
C ARG A 65 -4.16 4.42 -9.99
N ILE A 66 -5.48 4.38 -10.13
CA ILE A 66 -6.33 5.56 -10.18
C ILE A 66 -7.09 5.64 -8.85
N THR A 67 -6.90 6.73 -8.12
CA THR A 67 -7.49 6.95 -6.79
C THR A 67 -7.69 8.43 -6.55
N TYR A 68 -8.83 8.86 -6.00
CA TYR A 68 -9.06 10.27 -5.69
C TYR A 68 -8.17 10.73 -4.51
N ALA A 69 -7.48 11.86 -4.65
CA ALA A 69 -6.76 12.51 -3.57
C ALA A 69 -6.85 14.04 -3.68
N GLU A 70 -7.04 14.70 -2.54
CA GLU A 70 -6.95 16.16 -2.42
C GLU A 70 -5.63 16.53 -1.74
N ASN A 71 -4.70 17.09 -2.50
CA ASN A 71 -3.39 17.45 -2.01
C ASN A 71 -3.35 18.92 -1.57
N SER A 72 -3.11 19.15 -0.29
CA SER A 72 -2.98 20.50 0.27
C SER A 72 -1.54 21.06 0.21
N GLY A 73 -0.56 20.23 -0.11
CA GLY A 73 0.85 20.58 -0.27
C GLY A 73 1.26 20.87 -1.72
N ALA A 74 2.57 20.86 -1.95
CA ALA A 74 3.19 20.87 -3.28
C ALA A 74 3.31 19.43 -3.83
N PHE A 75 4.13 19.22 -4.87
CA PHE A 75 4.41 17.90 -5.44
C PHE A 75 4.80 16.90 -4.34
N LEU A 76 4.23 15.68 -4.38
CA LEU A 76 4.35 14.63 -3.35
C LEU A 76 3.89 15.06 -1.94
N SER A 77 2.90 15.95 -1.86
CA SER A 77 2.35 16.49 -0.60
C SER A 77 3.34 17.28 0.26
N LEU A 78 4.43 17.78 -0.32
CA LEU A 78 5.42 18.58 0.40
C LEU A 78 4.79 19.83 1.01
N GLY A 79 4.89 20.02 2.33
CA GLY A 79 4.32 21.18 3.02
C GLY A 79 2.81 21.15 3.20
N ALA A 80 2.16 19.99 3.02
CA ALA A 80 0.76 19.78 3.36
C ALA A 80 0.46 20.08 4.84
N ASP A 81 1.41 19.73 5.72
CA ASP A 81 1.34 19.87 7.18
C ASP A 81 1.63 21.30 7.67
N TRP A 82 2.01 22.22 6.78
CA TRP A 82 2.30 23.59 7.18
C TRP A 82 1.04 24.32 7.66
N SER A 83 1.23 25.27 8.57
CA SER A 83 0.13 26.11 9.02
C SER A 83 -0.53 26.84 7.84
N PRO A 84 -1.84 27.14 7.91
CA PRO A 84 -2.60 27.64 6.76
C PRO A 84 -1.98 28.87 6.09
N TRP A 85 -1.35 29.73 6.88
CA TRP A 85 -0.74 30.97 6.41
C TRP A 85 0.53 30.77 5.56
N PRO A 86 1.61 30.11 6.05
CA PRO A 86 2.77 29.74 5.22
C PRO A 86 2.39 28.91 3.99
N ARG A 87 1.43 27.98 4.14
CA ARG A 87 0.95 27.14 3.04
C ARG A 87 0.29 27.98 1.95
N PHE A 88 -0.63 28.87 2.32
CA PHE A 88 -1.23 29.82 1.38
C PHE A 88 -0.18 30.72 0.73
N LEU A 89 0.77 31.24 1.52
CA LEU A 89 1.81 32.13 1.02
C LEU A 89 2.70 31.45 -0.04
N LEU A 90 3.18 30.22 0.18
CA LEU A 90 4.00 29.55 -0.83
C LEU A 90 3.19 28.94 -1.98
N MET A 91 2.12 28.21 -1.65
CA MET A 91 1.40 27.39 -2.64
C MET A 91 0.51 28.23 -3.57
N VAL A 92 0.00 29.37 -3.09
CA VAL A 92 -0.85 30.27 -3.88
C VAL A 92 -0.05 31.49 -4.32
N ILE A 93 0.49 32.27 -3.38
CA ILE A 93 1.19 33.52 -3.72
C ILE A 93 2.56 33.24 -4.37
N GLY A 94 3.34 32.31 -3.83
CA GLY A 94 4.64 31.92 -4.37
C GLY A 94 4.53 31.28 -5.75
N ASN A 95 3.59 30.34 -5.94
CA ASN A 95 3.30 29.77 -7.25
C ASN A 95 2.85 30.86 -8.26
N GLY A 96 1.93 31.73 -7.86
CA GLY A 96 1.48 32.85 -8.69
C GLY A 96 2.64 33.78 -9.11
N LEU A 97 3.54 34.12 -8.18
CA LEU A 97 4.71 34.95 -8.47
C LEU A 97 5.68 34.24 -9.44
N MET A 98 5.90 32.93 -9.26
CA MET A 98 6.73 32.13 -10.17
C MET A 98 6.13 32.13 -11.59
N LEU A 99 4.82 31.95 -11.72
CA LEU A 99 4.13 32.01 -13.01
C LEU A 99 4.28 33.39 -13.66
N LEU A 100 4.20 34.48 -12.89
CA LEU A 100 4.45 35.83 -13.42
C LEU A 100 5.88 35.98 -13.95
N VAL A 101 6.88 35.44 -13.25
CA VAL A 101 8.28 35.46 -13.70
C VAL A 101 8.45 34.65 -14.98
N ILE A 102 7.93 33.43 -15.04
CA ILE A 102 8.03 32.57 -16.23
C ILE A 102 7.28 33.21 -17.41
N GLY A 103 6.09 33.75 -17.18
CA GLY A 103 5.33 34.49 -18.18
C GLY A 103 6.08 35.70 -18.72
N TRP A 104 6.76 36.44 -17.84
CA TRP A 104 7.64 37.54 -18.24
C TRP A 104 8.82 37.07 -19.08
N ILE A 105 9.50 35.98 -18.70
CA ILE A 105 10.60 35.39 -19.49
C ILE A 105 10.12 35.02 -20.89
N LEU A 106 8.99 34.31 -20.99
CA LEU A 106 8.38 33.89 -22.26
C LEU A 106 7.97 35.09 -23.13
N TRP A 107 7.55 36.20 -22.52
CA TRP A 107 7.18 37.42 -23.23
C TRP A 107 8.38 38.23 -23.71
N LYS A 108 9.43 38.37 -22.88
CA LYS A 108 10.61 39.21 -23.16
C LYS A 108 11.64 38.53 -24.05
N GLN A 109 11.83 37.21 -23.92
CA GLN A 109 12.89 36.50 -24.63
C GLN A 109 12.39 35.91 -25.95
N THR A 110 12.40 36.73 -26.99
CA THR A 110 11.98 36.34 -28.35
C THR A 110 12.95 35.37 -29.04
N GLY A 111 14.21 35.29 -28.58
CA GLY A 111 15.28 34.45 -29.13
C GLY A 111 15.44 33.06 -28.49
N LEU A 112 14.56 32.63 -27.58
CA LEU A 112 14.62 31.28 -27.02
C LEU A 112 14.48 30.22 -28.13
N ASN A 113 15.43 29.29 -28.17
CA ASN A 113 15.30 28.08 -29.00
C ASN A 113 14.02 27.33 -28.61
N ALA A 114 13.41 26.64 -29.57
CA ALA A 114 12.13 25.94 -29.41
C ALA A 114 12.10 25.02 -28.19
N ARG A 115 13.21 24.33 -27.88
CA ARG A 115 13.31 23.42 -26.72
C ARG A 115 13.19 24.15 -25.39
N TRP A 116 13.92 25.24 -25.19
CA TRP A 116 13.82 26.10 -24.00
C TRP A 116 12.41 26.67 -23.85
N ARG A 117 11.83 27.15 -24.95
CA ARG A 117 10.46 27.68 -24.96
C ARG A 117 9.44 26.60 -24.57
N THR A 118 9.56 25.38 -25.10
CA THR A 118 8.69 24.25 -24.73
C THR A 118 8.85 23.89 -23.26
N GLY A 119 10.08 23.83 -22.73
CA GLY A 119 10.32 23.54 -21.31
C GLY A 119 9.63 24.55 -20.38
N TRP A 120 9.83 25.85 -20.64
CA TRP A 120 9.19 26.92 -19.88
C TRP A 120 7.66 26.93 -20.01
N LEU A 121 7.12 26.68 -21.21
CA LEU A 121 5.67 26.58 -21.42
C LEU A 121 5.05 25.42 -20.64
N LEU A 122 5.69 24.25 -20.60
CA LEU A 122 5.18 23.10 -19.85
C LEU A 122 5.19 23.36 -18.33
N VAL A 123 6.27 23.93 -17.79
CA VAL A 123 6.32 24.33 -16.37
C VAL A 123 5.26 25.38 -16.05
N PHE A 124 5.08 26.38 -16.93
CA PHE A 124 4.05 27.41 -16.77
C PHE A 124 2.64 26.80 -16.76
N LEU A 125 2.32 25.93 -17.72
CA LEU A 125 0.98 25.34 -17.85
C LEU A 125 0.65 24.40 -16.69
N GLY A 126 1.60 23.58 -16.23
CA GLY A 126 1.39 22.73 -15.06
C GLY A 126 1.26 23.55 -13.76
N GLY A 127 2.10 24.57 -13.58
CA GLY A 127 1.97 25.47 -12.42
C GLY A 127 0.64 26.22 -12.41
N LEU A 128 0.16 26.64 -13.60
CA LEU A 128 -1.14 27.30 -13.77
C LEU A 128 -2.31 26.36 -13.48
N GLY A 129 -2.28 25.12 -14.00
CA GLY A 129 -3.31 24.11 -13.69
C GLY A 129 -3.42 23.83 -12.20
N ASN A 130 -2.29 23.67 -11.50
CA ASN A 130 -2.26 23.49 -10.06
C ASN A 130 -2.58 24.78 -9.27
N LEU A 131 -2.45 25.98 -9.85
CA LEU A 131 -2.90 27.23 -9.22
C LEU A 131 -4.41 27.40 -9.33
N ILE A 132 -5.00 27.03 -10.48
CA ILE A 132 -6.45 27.08 -10.71
C ILE A 132 -7.17 26.24 -9.66
N ASP A 133 -6.74 25.00 -9.46
CA ASP A 133 -7.32 24.11 -8.43
C ASP A 133 -7.26 24.75 -7.04
N ARG A 134 -6.10 25.30 -6.66
CA ARG A 134 -5.92 25.92 -5.34
C ARG A 134 -6.83 27.11 -5.11
N LEU A 135 -7.17 27.86 -6.16
CA LEU A 135 -8.11 28.97 -6.08
C LEU A 135 -9.57 28.48 -5.99
N LEU A 136 -9.89 27.32 -6.57
CA LEU A 136 -11.25 26.76 -6.62
C LEU A 136 -11.57 25.85 -5.42
N TYR A 137 -10.57 25.19 -4.84
CA TYR A 137 -10.73 24.11 -3.86
C TYR A 137 -10.05 24.39 -2.52
N ASP A 138 -10.08 25.65 -2.05
CA ASP A 138 -9.55 26.09 -0.75
C ASP A 138 -8.06 25.77 -0.52
N GLY A 139 -7.23 26.02 -1.54
CA GLY A 139 -5.79 25.79 -1.47
C GLY A 139 -5.35 24.34 -1.73
N ARG A 140 -6.25 23.49 -2.24
CA ARG A 140 -5.96 22.09 -2.58
C ARG A 140 -5.84 21.87 -4.09
N VAL A 141 -5.13 20.81 -4.47
CA VAL A 141 -4.98 20.31 -5.84
C VAL A 141 -5.62 18.93 -5.92
N ILE A 142 -6.28 18.63 -7.04
CA ILE A 142 -6.86 17.31 -7.27
C ILE A 142 -5.81 16.40 -7.92
N ASP A 143 -5.43 15.36 -7.18
CA ASP A 143 -4.48 14.33 -7.60
C ASP A 143 -5.24 13.01 -7.79
N PHE A 144 -4.85 12.23 -8.80
CA PHE A 144 -5.62 11.02 -9.14
C PHE A 144 -4.85 9.84 -9.72
N LEU A 145 -3.58 10.03 -10.08
CA LEU A 145 -2.78 9.01 -10.76
C LEU A 145 -1.59 8.59 -9.90
N ASN A 146 -1.33 7.30 -9.81
CA ASN A 146 -0.20 6.73 -9.10
C ASN A 146 0.49 5.68 -9.98
N MET A 147 1.80 5.81 -10.22
CA MET A 147 2.55 4.89 -11.08
C MET A 147 3.49 4.01 -10.25
N GLY A 148 3.63 2.74 -10.61
CA GLY A 148 4.50 1.80 -9.89
C GLY A 148 5.16 0.74 -10.77
N ILE A 149 6.40 0.34 -10.47
CA ILE A 149 7.08 -0.79 -11.11
C ILE A 149 7.74 -1.62 -10.01
N GLY A 150 7.30 -2.88 -9.83
CA GLY A 150 7.73 -3.72 -8.73
C GLY A 150 7.35 -3.11 -7.37
N GLY A 151 8.33 -2.95 -6.47
CA GLY A 151 8.12 -2.31 -5.16
C GLY A 151 8.26 -0.78 -5.13
N LEU A 152 8.62 -0.15 -6.25
CA LEU A 152 8.79 1.31 -6.34
C LEU A 152 7.51 1.94 -6.88
N ARG A 153 6.95 2.91 -6.15
CA ARG A 153 5.77 3.69 -6.57
C ARG A 153 6.02 5.18 -6.43
N THR A 154 5.39 5.97 -7.29
CA THR A 154 5.32 7.43 -7.14
C THR A 154 4.36 7.80 -6.02
N GLY A 155 4.34 9.07 -5.59
CA GLY A 155 3.16 9.63 -4.93
C GLY A 155 1.96 9.70 -5.88
N ILE A 156 0.80 10.12 -5.39
CA ILE A 156 -0.35 10.42 -6.24
C ILE A 156 -0.11 11.79 -6.87
N PHE A 157 -0.29 11.90 -8.18
CA PHE A 157 -0.04 13.10 -8.96
C PHE A 157 -1.13 13.29 -10.02
N ASN A 158 -1.06 14.42 -10.73
CA ASN A 158 -2.00 14.75 -11.81
C ASN A 158 -1.27 15.10 -13.13
N LEU A 159 -2.02 15.49 -14.14
CA LEU A 159 -1.46 15.81 -15.46
C LEU A 159 -0.61 17.09 -15.44
N ALA A 160 -0.95 18.10 -14.64
CA ALA A 160 -0.12 19.28 -14.42
C ALA A 160 1.27 18.94 -13.83
N ASP A 161 1.39 17.95 -12.95
CA ASP A 161 2.70 17.51 -12.42
C ASP A 161 3.56 16.83 -13.48
N VAL A 162 2.93 16.12 -14.44
CA VAL A 162 3.62 15.56 -15.61
C VAL A 162 4.17 16.69 -16.49
N TYR A 163 3.40 17.78 -16.69
CA TYR A 163 3.87 18.93 -17.45
C TYR A 163 5.08 19.60 -16.78
N ILE A 164 5.04 19.83 -15.47
CA ILE A 164 6.15 20.41 -14.70
C ILE A 164 7.40 19.52 -14.81
N SER A 165 7.24 18.21 -14.60
CA SER A 165 8.34 17.24 -14.63
C SER A 165 8.98 17.15 -16.01
N ALA A 166 8.17 17.03 -17.07
CA ALA A 166 8.65 16.97 -18.45
C ALA A 166 9.33 18.29 -18.85
N GLY A 167 8.74 19.44 -18.48
CA GLY A 167 9.31 20.75 -18.73
C GLY A 167 10.67 20.94 -18.08
N LEU A 168 10.80 20.55 -16.80
CA LEU A 168 12.06 20.61 -16.07
C LEU A 168 13.13 19.71 -16.69
N LEU A 169 12.78 18.48 -17.07
CA LEU A 169 13.71 17.56 -17.76
C LEU A 169 14.21 18.13 -19.09
N ILE A 170 13.35 18.79 -19.86
CA ILE A 170 13.75 19.46 -21.11
C ILE A 170 14.71 20.61 -20.83
N LEU A 171 14.44 21.44 -19.82
CA LEU A 171 15.30 22.58 -19.47
C LEU A 171 16.68 22.11 -18.98
N ILE A 172 16.72 21.06 -18.14
CA ILE A 172 17.98 20.45 -17.70
C ILE A 172 18.73 19.82 -18.88
N GLY A 173 18.02 19.12 -19.77
CA GLY A 173 18.64 18.56 -20.97
C GLY A 173 19.25 19.63 -21.87
N CYS A 174 18.59 20.77 -22.03
CA CYS A 174 19.15 21.89 -22.78
C CYS A 174 20.40 22.45 -22.09
N SER A 175 20.41 22.60 -20.76
CA SER A 175 21.58 23.13 -20.06
C SER A 175 22.80 22.19 -20.07
N LEU A 176 22.58 20.87 -20.12
CA LEU A 176 23.65 19.86 -20.10
C LEU A 176 24.22 19.53 -21.50
N PHE A 177 23.39 19.59 -22.55
CA PHE A 177 23.76 19.08 -23.88
C PHE A 177 23.86 20.14 -24.97
N GLU A 178 23.57 21.41 -24.69
CA GLU A 178 23.78 22.49 -25.66
C GLU A 178 25.27 22.87 -25.67
N PRO A 179 26.00 22.69 -26.80
CA PRO A 179 27.41 23.03 -26.88
C PRO A 179 27.60 24.50 -26.51
N ARG A 180 28.47 24.77 -25.53
CA ARG A 180 28.99 26.13 -25.34
C ARG A 180 29.64 26.51 -26.66
N GLU A 181 29.09 27.51 -27.35
CA GLU A 181 29.81 28.13 -28.46
C GLU A 181 31.19 28.50 -27.92
N THR A 182 32.21 27.93 -28.55
CA THR A 182 33.60 28.15 -28.19
C THR A 182 33.89 29.63 -28.28
N ASP A 183 34.20 30.25 -27.14
CA ASP A 183 34.75 31.59 -27.04
C ASP A 183 35.99 31.69 -27.96
N THR A 184 35.82 32.29 -29.15
CA THR A 184 36.96 32.87 -29.86
C THR A 184 37.38 34.12 -29.10
N PRO A 185 38.66 34.27 -28.71
CA PRO A 185 39.07 35.35 -27.83
C PRO A 185 39.15 36.65 -28.62
N HIS A 186 38.13 37.51 -28.53
CA HIS A 186 38.31 38.93 -28.80
C HIS A 186 37.42 39.85 -27.97
N SER A 187 38.12 40.79 -27.31
CA SER A 187 37.70 42.06 -26.71
C SER A 187 36.82 42.05 -25.46
N ASP A 188 37.49 42.43 -24.36
CA ASP A 188 36.99 42.99 -23.12
C ASP A 188 35.63 43.70 -23.21
N THR A 189 34.58 42.99 -22.78
CA THR A 189 33.37 43.59 -22.19
C THR A 189 32.97 42.74 -20.99
N PRO A 190 32.44 43.33 -19.91
CA PRO A 190 32.13 42.58 -18.70
C PRO A 190 31.01 41.60 -19.02
N SER A 191 31.36 40.31 -19.12
CA SER A 191 30.45 39.22 -19.41
C SER A 191 29.32 39.19 -18.39
N ASP A 192 28.10 39.23 -18.91
CA ASP A 192 26.85 39.20 -18.16
C ASP A 192 26.82 38.04 -17.15
N SER A 193 26.90 38.38 -15.87
CA SER A 193 26.88 37.44 -14.74
C SER A 193 25.49 36.79 -14.53
N SER A 194 24.51 37.15 -15.37
CA SER A 194 23.11 36.69 -15.30
C SER A 194 22.92 35.23 -15.72
N SER A 195 23.65 34.74 -16.72
CA SER A 195 23.50 33.35 -17.22
C SER A 195 24.08 32.32 -16.24
N LYS A 196 25.24 32.62 -15.63
CA LYS A 196 25.84 31.79 -14.58
C LYS A 196 25.01 31.79 -13.31
N SER A 197 24.39 32.91 -12.94
CA SER A 197 23.53 32.99 -11.75
C SER A 197 22.19 32.29 -11.96
N GLN A 198 21.62 32.28 -13.17
CA GLN A 198 20.40 31.52 -13.50
C GLN A 198 20.64 30.00 -13.48
N GLY A 199 21.75 29.52 -14.05
CA GLY A 199 22.13 28.11 -13.99
C GLY A 199 22.45 27.62 -12.57
N LEU A 200 23.13 28.46 -11.77
CA LEU A 200 23.44 28.16 -10.36
C LEU A 200 22.17 28.22 -9.49
N ALA A 201 21.26 29.17 -9.72
CA ALA A 201 19.98 29.25 -9.04
C ALA A 201 19.07 28.08 -9.42
N MET A 202 19.07 27.61 -10.67
CA MET A 202 18.36 26.39 -11.09
C MET A 202 18.98 25.13 -10.49
N LEU A 203 20.30 25.03 -10.38
CA LEU A 203 20.96 23.92 -9.69
C LEU A 203 20.68 23.95 -8.18
N LEU A 204 20.67 25.12 -7.54
CA LEU A 204 20.31 25.25 -6.12
C LEU A 204 18.81 25.00 -5.87
N PHE A 205 17.93 25.38 -6.79
CA PHE A 205 16.49 25.10 -6.72
C PHE A 205 16.17 23.62 -7.03
N ALA A 206 16.85 23.03 -8.01
CA ALA A 206 16.81 21.60 -8.28
C ALA A 206 17.43 20.80 -7.12
N SER A 207 18.50 21.25 -6.48
CA SER A 207 19.06 20.67 -5.26
C SER A 207 18.26 20.99 -3.99
N PHE A 208 17.35 21.96 -4.02
CA PHE A 208 16.34 22.13 -2.98
C PHE A 208 15.15 21.16 -3.16
N LEU A 209 14.81 20.85 -4.42
CA LEU A 209 13.80 19.85 -4.79
C LEU A 209 14.32 18.39 -4.77
N LEU A 210 15.62 18.17 -4.96
CA LEU A 210 16.29 16.86 -5.11
C LEU A 210 17.51 16.71 -4.20
N GLY A 211 17.71 17.61 -3.23
CA GLY A 211 18.80 17.50 -2.25
C GLY A 211 18.72 16.18 -1.49
N PRO A 212 19.84 15.68 -0.93
CA PRO A 212 19.81 14.46 -0.13
C PRO A 212 18.90 14.73 1.07
N GLN A 213 17.65 14.30 0.96
CA GLN A 213 16.75 14.22 2.08
C GLN A 213 17.43 13.25 3.03
N THR A 214 17.79 13.70 4.23
CA THR A 214 17.63 12.81 5.37
C THR A 214 16.15 12.48 5.38
N ILE A 215 15.77 11.41 4.69
CA ILE A 215 14.44 10.83 4.77
C ILE A 215 14.32 10.39 6.22
N THR A 216 13.83 11.26 7.10
CA THR A 216 13.14 10.80 8.29
C THR A 216 11.91 10.12 7.75
N LEU A 217 12.04 8.82 7.49
CA LEU A 217 11.00 7.96 6.96
C LEU A 217 9.78 8.07 7.89
N ALA A 218 8.81 8.89 7.49
CA ALA A 218 7.56 9.10 8.20
C ALA A 218 6.53 8.08 7.72
N ASP A 219 5.71 7.59 8.64
CA ASP A 219 4.51 6.82 8.31
C ASP A 219 3.49 7.76 7.66
N THR A 220 2.63 7.21 6.81
CA THR A 220 1.51 7.94 6.17
C THR A 220 0.20 7.25 6.51
N VAL A 221 -0.84 8.03 6.83
CA VAL A 221 -2.22 7.51 6.99
C VAL A 221 -3.18 8.33 6.13
N VAL A 222 -4.08 7.64 5.43
CA VAL A 222 -5.22 8.24 4.72
C VAL A 222 -6.48 7.87 5.48
N TYR A 223 -7.26 8.87 5.88
CA TYR A 223 -8.48 8.66 6.66
C TYR A 223 -9.65 9.52 6.20
N ARG A 224 -10.87 9.10 6.51
CA ARG A 224 -12.11 9.81 6.17
C ARG A 224 -12.35 10.96 7.16
N ALA A 225 -12.35 12.19 6.66
CA ALA A 225 -12.63 13.39 7.45
C ALA A 225 -14.11 13.79 7.35
N GLY A 226 -14.87 13.53 8.42
CA GLY A 226 -16.25 14.00 8.58
C GLY A 226 -17.29 13.27 7.72
N SER A 227 -18.57 13.65 7.88
CA SER A 227 -19.73 12.99 7.26
C SER A 227 -19.94 13.28 5.77
N ARG A 228 -19.11 14.15 5.16
CA ARG A 228 -19.22 14.57 3.75
C ARG A 228 -18.27 13.82 2.80
N GLY A 229 -17.61 12.75 3.26
CA GLY A 229 -16.88 11.83 2.39
C GLY A 229 -15.51 12.31 1.89
N GLY A 230 -14.92 13.34 2.50
CA GLY A 230 -13.56 13.78 2.15
C GLY A 230 -12.47 12.88 2.75
N HIS A 231 -11.38 12.64 2.02
CA HIS A 231 -10.23 11.87 2.49
C HIS A 231 -9.07 12.82 2.81
N VAL A 232 -8.39 12.58 3.92
CA VAL A 232 -7.24 13.38 4.37
C VAL A 232 -6.04 12.45 4.55
N ALA A 233 -4.92 12.83 3.94
CA ALA A 233 -3.63 12.17 4.14
C ALA A 233 -2.81 12.94 5.17
N LEU A 234 -2.26 12.23 6.16
CA LEU A 234 -1.34 12.76 7.17
C LEU A 234 0.00 12.04 7.08
N ASN A 235 1.08 12.79 7.25
CA ASN A 235 2.44 12.24 7.41
C ASN A 235 2.89 12.42 8.85
N GLY A 236 3.57 11.41 9.40
CA GLY A 236 3.88 11.39 10.82
C GLY A 236 4.35 10.03 11.31
N ARG A 237 3.87 9.61 12.47
CA ARG A 237 4.23 8.32 13.08
C ARG A 237 3.00 7.65 13.67
N ILE A 238 2.83 6.37 13.36
CA ILE A 238 1.86 5.53 14.04
C ILE A 238 2.45 5.16 15.40
N LEU A 239 1.84 5.65 16.47
CA LEU A 239 2.26 5.36 17.84
C LEU A 239 1.67 4.04 18.31
N GLU A 240 0.40 3.82 18.00
CA GLU A 240 -0.40 2.71 18.46
C GLU A 240 -1.43 2.37 17.38
N PHE A 241 -1.72 1.08 17.19
CA PHE A 241 -2.73 0.59 16.26
C PHE A 241 -3.28 -0.76 16.72
N ASN A 242 -4.58 -0.79 17.01
CA ASN A 242 -5.29 -1.98 17.49
C ASN A 242 -6.67 -2.15 16.82
N GLN A 243 -7.54 -3.01 17.35
CA GLN A 243 -8.86 -3.28 16.74
C GLN A 243 -9.84 -2.11 16.79
N ARG A 244 -9.64 -1.15 17.70
CA ARG A 244 -10.53 0.00 17.85
C ARG A 244 -10.03 1.21 17.09
N GLN A 245 -8.74 1.51 17.21
CA GLN A 245 -8.20 2.78 16.76
C GLN A 245 -6.71 2.72 16.41
N MET A 246 -6.31 3.70 15.62
CA MET A 246 -4.95 4.10 15.34
C MET A 246 -4.66 5.45 16.02
N GLN A 247 -3.56 5.54 16.75
CA GLN A 247 -3.02 6.80 17.25
C GLN A 247 -1.89 7.26 16.32
N PHE A 248 -2.10 8.38 15.66
CA PHE A 248 -1.18 8.92 14.67
C PHE A 248 -0.67 10.30 15.12
N ARG A 249 0.65 10.45 15.29
CA ARG A 249 1.27 11.74 15.64
C ARG A 249 1.77 12.42 14.37
N VAL A 250 1.31 13.64 14.14
CA VAL A 250 1.89 14.57 13.15
C VAL A 250 2.94 15.41 13.89
N ASP A 251 4.15 15.55 13.33
CA ASP A 251 5.25 16.23 14.01
C ASP A 251 5.15 17.78 13.94
N SER A 252 4.31 18.33 13.05
CA SER A 252 4.13 19.78 12.88
C SER A 252 2.76 20.14 12.29
N PRO A 253 1.82 20.68 13.08
CA PRO A 253 1.88 20.86 14.54
C PRO A 253 1.99 19.51 15.26
N ASP A 254 2.64 19.46 16.43
CA ASP A 254 2.71 18.24 17.26
C ASP A 254 1.31 17.90 17.79
N THR A 255 0.59 17.08 17.03
CA THR A 255 -0.80 16.71 17.31
C THR A 255 -0.99 15.21 17.16
N ILE A 256 -1.71 14.61 18.12
CA ILE A 256 -2.09 13.21 18.08
C ILE A 256 -3.53 13.11 17.58
N HIS A 257 -3.71 12.38 16.49
CA HIS A 257 -4.99 12.02 15.91
C HIS A 257 -5.35 10.60 16.35
N ASN A 258 -6.50 10.46 17.02
CA ASN A 258 -7.08 9.16 17.31
C ASN A 258 -8.12 8.86 16.23
N LEU A 259 -7.80 7.91 15.35
CA LEU A 259 -8.61 7.52 14.20
C LEU A 259 -9.23 6.16 14.50
N THR A 260 -10.54 6.02 14.40
CA THR A 260 -11.17 4.71 14.49
C THR A 260 -10.88 3.88 13.23
N ASN A 261 -10.94 2.56 13.32
CA ASN A 261 -10.57 1.71 12.19
C ASN A 261 -11.46 1.91 10.95
N ASP A 262 -12.71 2.32 11.12
CA ASP A 262 -13.63 2.69 10.03
C ASP A 262 -13.30 4.04 9.36
N GLN A 263 -12.51 4.87 10.04
CA GLN A 263 -11.99 6.12 9.48
C GLN A 263 -10.73 5.87 8.67
N VAL A 264 -9.89 4.90 9.05
CA VAL A 264 -8.63 4.60 8.35
C VAL A 264 -8.92 3.89 7.02
N ILE A 265 -8.53 4.51 5.91
CA ILE A 265 -8.72 3.98 4.56
C ILE A 265 -7.49 3.17 4.13
N SER A 266 -6.30 3.74 4.37
CA SER A 266 -5.04 3.08 4.11
C SER A 266 -3.95 3.70 4.96
N PHE A 267 -2.88 2.96 5.22
CA PHE A 267 -1.69 3.49 5.86
C PHE A 267 -0.45 2.84 5.25
N SER A 268 0.68 3.52 5.36
CA SER A 268 2.00 3.00 5.01
C SER A 268 2.90 3.27 6.19
N ALA A 269 3.38 2.20 6.82
CA ALA A 269 4.36 2.30 7.87
C ALA A 269 5.77 2.16 7.28
N ASN A 270 6.70 2.95 7.78
CA ASN A 270 8.09 2.73 7.50
C ASN A 270 8.60 1.50 8.26
N LEU A 271 8.68 0.37 7.56
CA LEU A 271 9.15 -0.88 8.11
C LEU A 271 10.68 -0.99 8.07
N LEU A 272 11.24 -1.68 9.07
CA LEU A 272 12.63 -2.12 9.03
C LEU A 272 12.85 -3.05 7.83
N GLU A 273 14.06 -3.05 7.28
CA GLU A 273 14.41 -3.96 6.18
C GLU A 273 14.25 -5.43 6.60
N ALA A 274 14.60 -5.77 7.84
CA ALA A 274 14.40 -7.11 8.38
C ALA A 274 12.92 -7.53 8.43
N HIS A 275 11.99 -6.59 8.66
CA HIS A 275 10.55 -6.87 8.61
C HIS A 275 10.14 -7.23 7.19
N ARG A 276 10.47 -6.40 6.19
CA ARG A 276 10.15 -6.67 4.78
C ARG A 276 10.73 -8.02 4.30
N GLN A 277 11.95 -8.33 4.73
CA GLN A 277 12.60 -9.61 4.41
C GLN A 277 11.88 -10.80 5.06
N ALA A 278 11.32 -10.63 6.26
CA ALA A 278 10.58 -11.68 6.93
C ALA A 278 9.26 -11.98 6.23
N GLU A 279 8.50 -10.95 5.84
CA GLU A 279 7.26 -11.09 5.07
C GLU A 279 7.53 -11.75 3.71
N ALA A 280 8.57 -11.31 2.99
CA ALA A 280 8.94 -11.89 1.71
C ALA A 280 9.43 -13.35 1.79
N ALA A 281 10.01 -13.76 2.93
CA ALA A 281 10.39 -15.15 3.17
C ALA A 281 9.15 -16.00 3.49
N LEU A 282 8.21 -15.46 4.27
CA LEU A 282 6.95 -16.13 4.59
C LEU A 282 6.09 -16.37 3.35
N GLU A 283 6.01 -15.41 2.41
CA GLU A 283 5.32 -15.58 1.12
C GLU A 283 5.88 -16.72 0.27
N LYS A 284 7.14 -17.09 0.49
CA LYS A 284 7.81 -18.21 -0.19
C LYS A 284 7.76 -19.51 0.61
N ASN A 285 7.04 -19.53 1.73
CA ASN A 285 7.03 -20.61 2.71
C ASN A 285 8.43 -20.97 3.24
N ASP A 286 9.38 -20.04 3.20
CA ASP A 286 10.72 -20.21 3.78
C ASP A 286 10.67 -19.80 5.27
N PHE A 287 10.09 -20.69 6.08
CA PHE A 287 9.87 -20.44 7.51
C PHE A 287 11.17 -20.28 8.30
N ALA A 288 12.27 -20.90 7.85
CA ALA A 288 13.57 -20.79 8.52
C ALA A 288 14.13 -19.37 8.37
N SER A 289 14.20 -18.86 7.13
CA SER A 289 14.61 -17.48 6.87
C SER A 289 13.63 -16.49 7.50
N ALA A 290 12.32 -16.71 7.36
CA ALA A 290 11.31 -15.82 7.94
C ALA A 290 11.51 -15.67 9.46
N ARG A 291 11.73 -16.77 10.18
CA ARG A 291 11.98 -16.77 11.63
C ARG A 291 13.21 -15.93 12.01
N GLU A 292 14.32 -16.12 11.32
CA GLU A 292 15.57 -15.38 11.58
C GLU A 292 15.40 -13.88 11.36
N ARG A 293 14.72 -13.50 10.27
CA ARG A 293 14.46 -12.10 9.90
C ARG A 293 13.48 -11.44 10.86
N THR A 294 12.43 -12.13 11.27
CA THR A 294 11.47 -11.63 12.27
C THR A 294 12.16 -11.40 13.62
N LEU A 295 13.02 -12.32 14.07
CA LEU A 295 13.78 -12.15 15.31
C LEU A 295 14.72 -10.93 15.23
N THR A 296 15.38 -10.75 14.09
CA THR A 296 16.23 -9.58 13.83
C THR A 296 15.42 -8.28 13.91
N ALA A 297 14.22 -8.25 13.31
CA ALA A 297 13.32 -7.11 13.38
C ALA A 297 12.83 -6.86 14.82
N LEU A 298 12.44 -7.90 15.56
CA LEU A 298 11.99 -7.79 16.96
C LEU A 298 13.05 -7.21 17.89
N ASN A 299 14.33 -7.50 17.64
CA ASN A 299 15.44 -6.96 18.44
C ASN A 299 15.70 -5.47 18.16
N GLN A 300 15.27 -4.95 17.02
CA GLN A 300 15.52 -3.57 16.59
C GLN A 300 14.29 -2.66 16.72
N GLU A 301 13.09 -3.23 16.59
CA GLU A 301 11.84 -2.48 16.57
C GLU A 301 11.43 -2.03 17.97
N THR A 302 11.19 -0.74 18.12
CA THR A 302 10.80 -0.12 19.39
C THR A 302 9.33 0.25 19.45
N ARG A 303 8.66 0.35 18.29
CA ARG A 303 7.23 0.71 18.21
C ARG A 303 6.36 -0.46 18.68
N PRO A 304 5.52 -0.28 19.73
CA PRO A 304 4.76 -1.38 20.31
C PRO A 304 3.86 -2.12 19.31
N TRP A 305 3.17 -1.38 18.44
CA TRP A 305 2.23 -1.97 17.48
C TRP A 305 2.95 -2.84 16.43
N LEU A 306 4.10 -2.40 15.92
CA LEU A 306 4.90 -3.23 15.00
C LEU A 306 5.55 -4.41 15.68
N ARG A 307 5.95 -4.28 16.94
CA ARG A 307 6.38 -5.44 17.72
C ARG A 307 5.27 -6.49 17.81
N ARG A 308 4.00 -6.08 17.96
CA ARG A 308 2.85 -7.01 17.91
C ARG A 308 2.65 -7.63 16.53
N GLU A 309 2.81 -6.87 15.44
CA GLU A 309 2.80 -7.45 14.07
C GLU A 309 3.88 -8.52 13.91
N LEU A 310 5.10 -8.25 14.41
CA LEU A 310 6.21 -9.21 14.36
C LEU A 310 5.98 -10.44 15.26
N LEU A 311 5.36 -10.27 16.43
CA LEU A 311 4.95 -11.40 17.29
C LEU A 311 3.89 -12.26 16.57
N ALA A 312 2.92 -11.63 15.89
CA ALA A 312 1.93 -12.35 15.10
C ALA A 312 2.57 -13.15 13.95
N LEU A 313 3.57 -12.57 13.27
CA LEU A 313 4.37 -13.28 12.26
C LEU A 313 5.11 -14.47 12.90
N MET A 314 5.73 -14.31 14.07
CA MET A 314 6.38 -15.41 14.79
C MET A 314 5.40 -16.53 15.16
N THR A 315 4.21 -16.18 15.64
CA THR A 315 3.15 -17.16 15.95
C THR A 315 2.81 -17.98 14.72
N LEU A 316 2.55 -17.32 13.59
CA LEU A 316 2.21 -17.97 12.34
C LEU A 316 3.33 -18.87 11.81
N ILE A 317 4.58 -18.39 11.85
CA ILE A 317 5.76 -19.16 11.45
C ILE A 317 5.89 -20.43 12.31
N ALA A 318 5.77 -20.29 13.63
CA ALA A 318 5.86 -21.41 14.57
C ALA A 318 4.72 -22.42 14.35
N THR A 319 3.49 -21.96 14.11
CA THR A 319 2.35 -22.82 13.77
C THR A 319 2.61 -23.66 12.52
N ASN A 320 3.11 -23.05 11.43
CA ASN A 320 3.43 -23.77 10.20
C ASN A 320 4.63 -24.73 10.33
N GLN A 321 5.46 -24.57 11.37
CA GLN A 321 6.58 -25.48 11.65
C GLN A 321 6.21 -26.58 12.66
N GLY A 322 4.95 -26.63 13.11
CA GLY A 322 4.50 -27.54 14.17
C GLY A 322 5.06 -27.22 15.56
N ASP A 323 5.69 -26.07 15.75
CA ASP A 323 6.23 -25.61 17.03
C ASP A 323 5.13 -24.89 17.83
N TRP A 324 4.17 -25.69 18.31
CA TRP A 324 2.94 -25.20 18.92
C TRP A 324 3.20 -24.42 20.22
N ILE A 325 4.14 -24.88 21.05
CA ILE A 325 4.51 -24.21 22.30
C ILE A 325 5.05 -22.81 21.99
N THR A 326 5.96 -22.67 21.03
CA THR A 326 6.46 -21.34 20.64
C THR A 326 5.32 -20.49 20.09
N ALA A 327 4.46 -21.04 19.23
CA ALA A 327 3.33 -20.29 18.67
C ALA A 327 2.43 -19.69 19.77
N ALA A 328 2.05 -20.51 20.76
CA ALA A 328 1.25 -20.09 21.91
C ALA A 328 1.96 -19.01 22.74
N ASN A 329 3.22 -19.22 23.10
CA ASN A 329 3.96 -18.25 23.91
C ASN A 329 4.09 -16.88 23.22
N GLN A 330 4.36 -16.85 21.91
CA GLN A 330 4.42 -15.59 21.16
C GLN A 330 3.04 -14.90 21.08
N TYR A 331 1.99 -15.70 20.93
CA TYR A 331 0.61 -15.19 20.89
C TYR A 331 0.18 -14.61 22.24
N PHE A 332 0.48 -15.30 23.35
CA PHE A 332 0.18 -14.81 24.70
C PHE A 332 0.97 -13.55 25.02
N ALA A 333 2.27 -13.50 24.69
CA ALA A 333 3.09 -12.28 24.85
C ALA A 333 2.54 -11.09 24.05
N MET A 334 1.95 -11.33 22.87
CA MET A 334 1.28 -10.29 22.09
C MET A 334 0.03 -9.76 22.82
N LEU A 335 -0.78 -10.65 23.40
CA LEU A 335 -1.99 -10.27 24.14
C LEU A 335 -1.70 -9.59 25.48
N GLU A 336 -0.62 -9.97 26.16
CA GLU A 336 -0.12 -9.26 27.34
C GLU A 336 0.25 -7.81 27.00
N SER A 337 0.74 -7.57 25.78
CA SER A 337 1.06 -6.22 25.30
C SER A 337 -0.19 -5.41 24.95
N ASP A 338 -1.17 -6.01 24.27
CA ASP A 338 -2.49 -5.41 23.99
C ASP A 338 -3.52 -6.52 23.72
N SER A 339 -4.49 -6.66 24.62
CA SER A 339 -5.57 -7.64 24.51
C SER A 339 -6.56 -7.33 23.38
N ASP A 340 -6.56 -6.09 22.87
CA ASP A 340 -7.39 -5.61 21.76
C ASP A 340 -6.59 -5.57 20.44
N THR A 341 -5.47 -6.30 20.35
CA THR A 341 -4.63 -6.40 19.15
C THR A 341 -5.42 -6.79 17.90
N ARG A 342 -5.05 -6.22 16.75
CA ARG A 342 -5.66 -6.54 15.44
C ARG A 342 -5.38 -7.97 14.97
N ASN A 343 -4.31 -8.58 15.45
CA ASN A 343 -3.81 -9.89 14.99
C ASN A 343 -4.40 -11.07 15.79
N GLN A 344 -5.69 -11.01 16.13
CA GLN A 344 -6.37 -12.13 16.83
C GLN A 344 -6.54 -13.37 15.93
N ASP A 345 -6.45 -13.19 14.62
CA ASP A 345 -6.61 -14.23 13.60
C ASP A 345 -5.46 -15.24 13.58
N VAL A 346 -4.27 -14.89 14.08
CA VAL A 346 -3.13 -15.81 14.19
C VAL A 346 -3.20 -16.73 15.42
N ILE A 347 -4.30 -16.69 16.19
CA ILE A 347 -4.50 -17.55 17.36
C ILE A 347 -4.15 -19.03 17.03
N PRO A 348 -3.28 -19.69 17.83
CA PRO A 348 -2.77 -21.02 17.49
C PRO A 348 -3.74 -22.12 17.92
N VAL A 349 -5.03 -22.00 17.60
CA VAL A 349 -6.00 -23.09 17.82
C VAL A 349 -5.88 -24.16 16.72
N MET A 350 -6.11 -25.42 17.10
CA MET A 350 -6.10 -26.54 16.15
C MET A 350 -7.50 -26.80 15.60
N TRP A 351 -7.57 -27.06 14.29
CA TRP A 351 -8.82 -27.41 13.60
C TRP A 351 -8.86 -28.88 13.16
N THR A 352 -7.79 -29.63 13.46
CA THR A 352 -7.58 -31.03 13.11
C THR A 352 -7.12 -31.82 14.33
N ASP A 353 -7.26 -33.14 14.28
CA ASP A 353 -6.73 -34.04 15.32
C ASP A 353 -5.28 -34.42 15.02
N LEU A 354 -4.38 -33.46 15.22
CA LEU A 354 -2.93 -33.72 15.12
C LEU A 354 -2.44 -34.48 16.35
N GLU A 355 -1.59 -35.48 16.15
CA GLU A 355 -0.89 -36.14 17.26
C GLU A 355 0.19 -35.21 17.83
N LEU A 356 0.11 -34.93 19.14
CA LEU A 356 1.03 -34.04 19.83
C LEU A 356 2.01 -34.82 20.69
N ASP A 357 3.24 -34.33 20.78
CA ASP A 357 4.22 -34.88 21.72
C ASP A 357 3.81 -34.65 23.19
N ASN A 358 4.45 -35.41 24.08
CA ASN A 358 4.16 -35.34 25.50
C ASN A 358 4.46 -33.96 26.13
N GLU A 359 5.43 -33.22 25.58
CA GLU A 359 5.79 -31.89 26.10
C GLU A 359 4.69 -30.88 25.81
N THR A 360 4.17 -30.89 24.58
CA THR A 360 3.07 -30.07 24.10
C THR A 360 1.78 -30.40 24.84
N LEU A 361 1.49 -31.68 25.08
CA LEU A 361 0.34 -32.11 25.89
C LEU A 361 0.46 -31.63 27.35
N GLN A 362 1.65 -31.71 27.96
CA GLN A 362 1.85 -31.18 29.31
C GLN A 362 1.71 -29.66 29.36
N PHE A 363 2.22 -28.95 28.35
CA PHE A 363 2.02 -27.51 28.20
C PHE A 363 0.52 -27.18 28.13
N ALA A 364 -0.23 -27.84 27.24
CA ALA A 364 -1.66 -27.61 27.07
C ALA A 364 -2.44 -27.86 28.38
N ARG A 365 -2.15 -28.94 29.12
CA ARG A 365 -2.81 -29.21 30.41
C ARG A 365 -2.59 -28.10 31.45
N ARG A 366 -1.39 -27.50 31.48
CA ARG A 366 -1.12 -26.35 32.36
C ARG A 366 -1.92 -25.12 31.94
N GLU A 367 -1.96 -24.82 30.65
CA GLU A 367 -2.70 -23.68 30.11
C GLU A 367 -4.22 -23.85 30.25
N LEU A 368 -4.73 -25.08 30.17
CA LEU A 368 -6.14 -25.42 30.41
C LEU A 368 -6.58 -25.06 31.84
N ALA A 369 -5.67 -25.21 32.81
CA ALA A 369 -5.90 -24.87 34.21
C ALA A 369 -5.70 -23.37 34.53
N SER A 370 -5.38 -22.54 33.53
CA SER A 370 -5.26 -21.09 33.72
C SER A 370 -6.62 -20.43 33.98
N SER A 371 -6.62 -19.21 34.50
CA SER A 371 -7.82 -18.39 34.64
C SER A 371 -8.14 -17.55 33.39
N ASP A 372 -7.30 -17.59 32.36
CA ASP A 372 -7.46 -16.78 31.15
C ASP A 372 -8.20 -17.58 30.07
N GLY A 373 -9.34 -17.06 29.61
CA GLY A 373 -10.18 -17.76 28.64
C GLY A 373 -9.52 -17.98 27.28
N VAL A 374 -8.52 -17.19 26.88
CA VAL A 374 -7.77 -17.40 25.64
C VAL A 374 -6.79 -18.55 25.79
N HIS A 375 -6.07 -18.62 26.92
CA HIS A 375 -5.19 -19.74 27.24
C HIS A 375 -5.98 -21.05 27.30
N GLN A 376 -7.12 -21.04 28.00
CA GLN A 376 -8.03 -22.18 28.07
C GLN A 376 -8.54 -22.60 26.68
N LEU A 377 -8.92 -21.65 25.82
CA LEU A 377 -9.37 -21.95 24.45
C LEU A 377 -8.27 -22.63 23.62
N VAL A 378 -7.05 -22.08 23.62
CA VAL A 378 -5.91 -22.64 22.87
C VAL A 378 -5.64 -24.06 23.37
N ALA A 379 -5.48 -24.23 24.69
CA ALA A 379 -5.23 -25.51 25.32
C ALA A 379 -6.32 -26.55 25.01
N ALA A 380 -7.58 -26.19 25.19
CA ALA A 380 -8.70 -27.09 24.94
C ALA A 380 -8.76 -27.51 23.47
N SER A 381 -8.49 -26.59 22.54
CA SER A 381 -8.43 -26.93 21.11
C SER A 381 -7.37 -27.99 20.79
N TRP A 382 -6.24 -28.00 21.50
CA TRP A 382 -5.18 -28.99 21.30
C TRP A 382 -5.58 -30.33 21.93
N LEU A 383 -6.09 -30.29 23.16
CA LEU A 383 -6.45 -31.48 23.93
C LEU A 383 -7.68 -32.22 23.40
N LEU A 384 -8.53 -31.58 22.56
CA LEU A 384 -9.61 -32.27 21.84
C LEU A 384 -9.12 -33.43 20.94
N GLY A 385 -7.87 -33.36 20.47
CA GLY A 385 -7.24 -34.43 19.69
C GLY A 385 -6.73 -35.59 20.56
N ALA A 386 -6.55 -35.38 21.86
CA ALA A 386 -5.98 -36.35 22.79
C ALA A 386 -7.08 -37.13 23.53
N PRO A 387 -7.25 -38.44 23.31
CA PRO A 387 -8.37 -39.20 23.90
C PRO A 387 -8.45 -39.15 25.43
N ALA A 388 -7.31 -39.02 26.12
CA ALA A 388 -7.26 -38.95 27.57
C ALA A 388 -7.80 -37.62 28.13
N ASP A 389 -7.72 -36.54 27.36
CA ASP A 389 -8.02 -35.17 27.80
C ASP A 389 -9.27 -34.59 27.11
N ALA A 390 -9.74 -35.23 26.03
CA ALA A 390 -10.82 -34.71 25.17
C ALA A 390 -12.12 -34.39 25.93
N THR A 391 -12.48 -35.21 26.93
CA THR A 391 -13.67 -34.96 27.76
C THR A 391 -13.53 -33.69 28.58
N GLU A 392 -12.40 -33.51 29.27
CA GLU A 392 -12.13 -32.32 30.07
C GLU A 392 -12.05 -31.06 29.20
N ALA A 393 -11.34 -31.15 28.07
CA ALA A 393 -11.26 -30.07 27.09
C ALA A 393 -12.65 -29.66 26.56
N THR A 394 -13.53 -30.62 26.32
CA THR A 394 -14.91 -30.38 25.88
C THR A 394 -15.73 -29.64 26.94
N GLU A 395 -15.60 -30.01 28.22
CA GLU A 395 -16.29 -29.32 29.30
C GLU A 395 -15.78 -27.88 29.47
N VAL A 396 -14.47 -27.65 29.41
CA VAL A 396 -13.89 -26.29 29.45
C VAL A 396 -14.42 -25.46 28.27
N LEU A 397 -14.49 -26.01 27.06
CA LEU A 397 -15.05 -25.30 25.91
C LEU A 397 -16.53 -24.91 26.11
N LYS A 398 -17.33 -25.75 26.78
CA LYS A 398 -18.72 -25.43 27.13
C LYS A 398 -18.79 -24.28 28.14
N GLU A 399 -17.89 -24.23 29.12
CA GLU A 399 -17.80 -23.11 30.07
C GLU A 399 -17.41 -21.80 29.35
N LEU A 400 -16.49 -21.88 28.39
CA LEU A 400 -16.04 -20.74 27.59
C LEU A 400 -17.13 -20.13 26.70
N LEU A 401 -18.25 -20.83 26.48
CA LEU A 401 -19.43 -20.26 25.83
C LEU A 401 -20.04 -19.07 26.59
N TYR A 402 -19.73 -18.94 27.88
CA TYR A 402 -20.19 -17.84 28.72
C TYR A 402 -19.11 -16.75 28.91
N SER A 403 -17.96 -16.88 28.23
CA SER A 403 -16.87 -15.90 28.31
C SER A 403 -17.36 -14.50 27.89
N PRO A 404 -16.96 -13.42 28.60
CA PRO A 404 -17.25 -12.06 28.18
C PRO A 404 -16.51 -11.69 26.89
N ASN A 405 -15.39 -12.36 26.59
CA ASN A 405 -14.62 -12.13 25.36
C ASN A 405 -15.31 -12.78 24.15
N PRO A 406 -15.77 -12.00 23.15
CA PRO A 406 -16.45 -12.53 21.97
C PRO A 406 -15.59 -13.50 21.15
N LEU A 407 -14.28 -13.24 21.04
CA LEU A 407 -13.34 -14.13 20.34
C LEU A 407 -13.38 -15.53 20.96
N VAL A 408 -13.21 -15.58 22.29
CA VAL A 408 -13.15 -16.82 23.07
C VAL A 408 -14.46 -17.58 22.93
N ARG A 409 -15.59 -16.92 23.17
CA ARG A 409 -16.91 -17.54 23.09
C ARG A 409 -17.22 -18.09 21.70
N ASN A 410 -16.94 -17.31 20.65
CA ASN A 410 -17.29 -17.70 19.29
C ASN A 410 -16.39 -18.84 18.78
N LEU A 411 -15.08 -18.81 19.07
CA LEU A 411 -14.17 -19.89 18.69
C LEU A 411 -14.39 -21.15 19.53
N ALA A 412 -14.69 -21.03 20.83
CA ALA A 412 -15.03 -22.19 21.66
C ALA A 412 -16.27 -22.93 21.10
N ARG A 413 -17.28 -22.17 20.69
CA ARG A 413 -18.47 -22.71 20.01
C ARG A 413 -18.13 -23.46 18.73
N CYS A 414 -17.23 -22.93 17.90
CA CYS A 414 -16.76 -23.62 16.69
C CYS A 414 -15.91 -24.86 17.00
N GLN A 415 -15.11 -24.85 18.08
CA GLN A 415 -14.31 -26.00 18.48
C GLN A 415 -15.18 -27.18 18.96
N LEU A 416 -16.33 -26.91 19.56
CA LEU A 416 -17.32 -27.93 19.94
C LEU A 416 -17.94 -28.67 18.74
N TRP A 417 -17.73 -28.22 17.50
CA TRP A 417 -18.14 -28.95 16.31
C TRP A 417 -17.28 -30.19 16.04
N ARG A 418 -16.05 -30.22 16.55
CA ARG A 418 -15.12 -31.35 16.38
C ARG A 418 -15.60 -32.63 17.08
N PRO A 419 -16.05 -32.61 18.35
CA PRO A 419 -16.66 -33.80 18.94
C PRO A 419 -17.96 -34.20 18.22
N ASP A 420 -18.80 -33.25 17.78
CA ASP A 420 -20.01 -33.56 17.00
C ASP A 420 -19.66 -34.30 15.68
N LEU A 421 -18.59 -33.89 15.00
CA LEU A 421 -18.04 -34.58 13.83
C LEU A 421 -17.58 -36.01 14.17
N LYS A 422 -16.95 -36.23 15.33
CA LYS A 422 -16.50 -37.57 15.76
C LYS A 422 -17.68 -38.50 16.05
N ASP A 423 -18.78 -37.96 16.58
CA ASP A 423 -20.00 -38.72 16.88
C ASP A 423 -20.72 -39.19 15.61
N GLY A 424 -20.53 -38.50 14.48
CA GLY A 424 -21.05 -38.88 13.16
C GLY A 424 -22.58 -38.79 13.02
N LYS A 425 -23.25 -38.08 13.93
CA LYS A 425 -24.73 -37.94 13.97
C LYS A 425 -25.18 -36.55 13.52
N LEU A 426 -24.48 -35.94 12.57
CA LEU A 426 -24.82 -34.61 12.06
C LEU A 426 -26.10 -34.66 11.21
N SER A 427 -26.85 -33.56 11.26
CA SER A 427 -28.00 -33.31 10.39
C SER A 427 -27.81 -32.02 9.57
N ASP A 428 -28.58 -31.85 8.51
CA ASP A 428 -28.58 -30.59 7.74
C ASP A 428 -28.85 -29.36 8.63
N GLY A 429 -29.76 -29.51 9.60
CA GLY A 429 -30.08 -28.44 10.55
C GLY A 429 -28.93 -28.07 11.49
N ASP A 430 -28.02 -29.00 11.78
CA ASP A 430 -26.79 -28.71 12.53
C ASP A 430 -25.83 -27.88 11.68
N LEU A 431 -25.64 -28.23 10.40
CA LEU A 431 -24.77 -27.47 9.50
C LEU A 431 -25.33 -26.07 9.19
N GLU A 432 -26.64 -25.92 9.01
CA GLU A 432 -27.27 -24.59 8.88
C GLU A 432 -27.07 -23.72 10.13
N ARG A 433 -27.05 -24.32 11.32
CA ARG A 433 -26.70 -23.63 12.56
C ARG A 433 -25.22 -23.22 12.55
N TRP A 434 -24.32 -24.11 12.15
CA TRP A 434 -22.88 -23.82 12.06
C TRP A 434 -22.56 -22.72 11.05
N GLU A 435 -23.20 -22.72 9.89
CA GLU A 435 -23.07 -21.67 8.87
C GLU A 435 -23.45 -20.29 9.42
N ARG A 436 -24.59 -20.19 10.11
CA ARG A 436 -24.99 -18.94 10.77
C ARG A 436 -23.98 -18.48 11.82
N GLN A 437 -23.47 -19.41 12.62
CA GLN A 437 -22.47 -19.12 13.66
C GLN A 437 -21.12 -18.69 13.07
N ALA A 438 -20.67 -19.31 11.97
CA ALA A 438 -19.47 -18.89 11.25
C ALA A 438 -19.67 -17.51 10.60
N GLY A 439 -20.88 -17.21 10.13
CA GLY A 439 -21.24 -15.90 9.58
C GLY A 439 -21.09 -14.73 10.57
N GLU A 440 -21.15 -14.99 11.88
CA GLU A 440 -20.96 -13.98 12.94
C GLU A 440 -19.48 -13.59 13.17
N LEU A 441 -18.54 -14.37 12.63
CA LEU A 441 -17.11 -14.13 12.79
C LEU A 441 -16.61 -13.05 11.82
N THR A 442 -15.53 -12.37 12.20
CA THR A 442 -14.78 -11.53 11.25
C THR A 442 -14.14 -12.41 10.18
N GLU A 443 -13.93 -11.86 8.98
CA GLU A 443 -13.43 -12.62 7.83
C GLU A 443 -12.18 -13.48 8.14
N PRO A 444 -11.12 -12.96 8.80
CA PRO A 444 -9.94 -13.77 9.09
C PRO A 444 -10.20 -14.98 10.02
N LEU A 445 -11.20 -14.90 10.89
CA LEU A 445 -11.51 -15.95 11.88
C LEU A 445 -12.37 -17.09 11.32
N LYS A 446 -12.96 -16.91 10.13
CA LYS A 446 -13.85 -17.90 9.52
C LYS A 446 -13.13 -19.10 8.92
N ALA A 447 -11.82 -19.00 8.68
CA ALA A 447 -11.05 -20.03 7.97
C ALA A 447 -11.23 -21.41 8.63
N GLY A 448 -10.81 -21.56 9.89
CA GLY A 448 -10.95 -22.82 10.62
C GLY A 448 -12.37 -23.38 10.72
N PRO A 449 -13.38 -22.58 11.09
CA PRO A 449 -14.78 -23.02 11.08
C PRO A 449 -15.27 -23.50 9.70
N MET A 450 -14.83 -22.87 8.60
CA MET A 450 -15.16 -23.33 7.24
C MET A 450 -14.53 -24.69 6.91
N PHE A 451 -13.34 -24.97 7.45
CA PHE A 451 -12.75 -26.30 7.35
C PHE A 451 -13.62 -27.38 8.01
N LEU A 452 -14.13 -27.11 9.21
CA LEU A 452 -15.04 -28.02 9.92
C LEU A 452 -16.39 -28.17 9.22
N LEU A 453 -16.95 -27.09 8.66
CA LEU A 453 -18.16 -27.15 7.83
C LEU A 453 -17.96 -28.06 6.60
N GLY A 454 -16.80 -27.94 5.94
CA GLY A 454 -16.40 -28.82 4.85
C GLY A 454 -16.42 -30.30 5.26
N ALA A 455 -15.83 -30.63 6.41
CA ALA A 455 -15.86 -31.98 6.97
C ALA A 455 -17.30 -32.43 7.32
N GLY A 456 -18.15 -31.52 7.80
CA GLY A 456 -19.56 -31.81 8.09
C GLY A 456 -20.37 -32.15 6.85
N TYR A 457 -20.27 -31.33 5.79
CA TYR A 457 -20.93 -31.60 4.51
C TYR A 457 -20.43 -32.89 3.86
N GLN A 458 -19.15 -33.24 4.06
CA GLN A 458 -18.61 -34.51 3.62
C GLN A 458 -19.31 -35.70 4.32
N GLN A 459 -19.60 -35.61 5.62
CA GLN A 459 -20.34 -36.67 6.34
C GLN A 459 -21.78 -36.81 5.86
N LEU A 460 -22.41 -35.70 5.44
CA LEU A 460 -23.76 -35.71 4.85
C LEU A 460 -23.78 -36.10 3.37
N ILE A 461 -22.64 -36.51 2.80
CA ILE A 461 -22.52 -36.92 1.40
C ILE A 461 -22.95 -35.77 0.46
N GLN A 462 -22.53 -34.55 0.78
CA GLN A 462 -22.74 -33.34 -0.04
C GLN A 462 -21.38 -32.81 -0.55
N PRO A 463 -20.71 -33.55 -1.45
CA PRO A 463 -19.32 -33.31 -1.84
C PRO A 463 -19.07 -31.95 -2.49
N GLU A 464 -20.00 -31.41 -3.29
CA GLU A 464 -19.84 -30.07 -3.89
C GLU A 464 -19.87 -28.96 -2.85
N LEU A 465 -20.78 -29.04 -1.86
CA LEU A 465 -20.85 -28.09 -0.76
C LEU A 465 -19.63 -28.22 0.16
N ALA A 466 -19.22 -29.45 0.45
CA ALA A 466 -18.00 -29.73 1.21
C ALA A 466 -16.77 -29.11 0.53
N ALA A 467 -16.58 -29.35 -0.78
CA ALA A 467 -15.49 -28.76 -1.54
C ALA A 467 -15.55 -27.22 -1.54
N ALA A 468 -16.74 -26.63 -1.73
CA ALA A 468 -16.90 -25.18 -1.71
C ALA A 468 -16.50 -24.54 -0.37
N ARG A 469 -16.79 -25.20 0.77
CA ARG A 469 -16.39 -24.70 2.10
C ARG A 469 -14.91 -24.88 2.38
N LEU A 470 -14.32 -26.00 1.96
CA LEU A 470 -12.89 -26.23 2.09
C LEU A 470 -12.06 -25.24 1.26
N LEU A 471 -12.49 -24.94 0.02
CA LEU A 471 -11.79 -23.99 -0.86
C LEU A 471 -11.86 -22.53 -0.39
N TRP A 472 -12.71 -22.23 0.59
CA TRP A 472 -12.73 -20.93 1.24
C TRP A 472 -11.41 -20.64 1.97
N LEU A 473 -10.78 -21.67 2.56
CA LEU A 473 -9.56 -21.53 3.35
C LEU A 473 -8.34 -21.03 2.56
N PRO A 474 -7.93 -21.65 1.43
CA PRO A 474 -6.78 -21.18 0.65
C PRO A 474 -7.01 -19.82 -0.04
N ILE A 475 -8.26 -19.33 -0.08
CA ILE A 475 -8.61 -18.00 -0.57
C ILE A 475 -8.44 -16.96 0.54
N MET A 476 -8.88 -17.28 1.75
CA MET A 476 -9.01 -16.30 2.84
C MET A 476 -7.82 -16.29 3.80
N ASP A 477 -7.20 -17.44 4.05
CA ASP A 477 -6.06 -17.56 4.95
C ASP A 477 -5.02 -18.56 4.43
N ALA A 478 -4.43 -18.24 3.27
CA ALA A 478 -3.36 -19.03 2.66
C ALA A 478 -2.07 -19.12 3.53
N ARG A 479 -1.99 -18.31 4.60
CA ARG A 479 -0.85 -18.22 5.51
C ARG A 479 -0.73 -19.45 6.43
N ARG A 480 -1.83 -20.17 6.68
CA ARG A 480 -1.85 -21.45 7.40
C ARG A 480 -1.67 -22.58 6.39
N VAL A 481 -0.43 -22.77 5.96
CA VAL A 481 -0.04 -23.59 4.81
C VAL A 481 -0.55 -25.02 4.92
N ASP A 482 -0.35 -25.66 6.07
CA ASP A 482 -0.78 -27.05 6.27
C ASP A 482 -2.30 -27.21 6.16
N LEU A 483 -3.06 -26.33 6.82
CA LEU A 483 -4.52 -26.38 6.81
C LEU A 483 -5.06 -26.04 5.42
N ALA A 484 -4.48 -25.04 4.74
CA ALA A 484 -4.86 -24.63 3.39
C ALA A 484 -4.61 -25.73 2.38
N ARG A 485 -3.46 -26.40 2.49
CA ARG A 485 -3.14 -27.55 1.67
C ARG A 485 -4.10 -28.70 1.92
N GLN A 486 -4.33 -29.07 3.18
CA GLN A 486 -5.24 -30.15 3.52
C GLN A 486 -6.65 -29.87 2.99
N ALA A 487 -7.17 -28.65 3.17
CA ALA A 487 -8.46 -28.24 2.65
C ALA A 487 -8.52 -28.37 1.11
N THR A 488 -7.48 -27.92 0.41
CA THR A 488 -7.40 -27.95 -1.05
C THR A 488 -7.36 -29.39 -1.57
N LEU A 489 -6.55 -30.27 -0.95
CA LEU A 489 -6.45 -31.67 -1.35
C LEU A 489 -7.76 -32.43 -1.06
N THR A 490 -8.36 -32.24 0.10
CA THR A 490 -9.66 -32.84 0.42
C THR A 490 -10.75 -32.38 -0.55
N ALA A 491 -10.76 -31.09 -0.92
CA ALA A 491 -11.67 -30.59 -1.94
C ALA A 491 -11.44 -31.24 -3.31
N ALA A 492 -10.18 -31.44 -3.70
CA ALA A 492 -9.84 -32.15 -4.94
C ALA A 492 -10.37 -33.59 -4.95
N ASP A 493 -10.18 -34.33 -3.84
CA ASP A 493 -10.69 -35.69 -3.69
C ASP A 493 -12.22 -35.75 -3.77
N LEU A 494 -12.91 -34.80 -3.12
CA LEU A 494 -14.37 -34.70 -3.17
C LEU A 494 -14.87 -34.42 -4.59
N LEU A 495 -14.26 -33.48 -5.31
CA LEU A 495 -14.62 -33.17 -6.70
C LEU A 495 -14.33 -34.34 -7.65
N SER A 496 -13.24 -35.07 -7.41
CA SER A 496 -12.92 -36.30 -8.14
C SER A 496 -14.01 -37.34 -7.95
N SER A 497 -14.52 -37.49 -6.73
CA SER A 497 -15.58 -38.46 -6.39
C SER A 497 -16.91 -38.21 -7.11
N VAL A 498 -17.20 -36.97 -7.53
CA VAL A 498 -18.38 -36.59 -8.32
C VAL A 498 -18.09 -36.44 -9.82
N GLY A 499 -16.94 -36.93 -10.28
CA GLY A 499 -16.59 -36.95 -11.70
C GLY A 499 -16.03 -35.63 -12.25
N GLN A 500 -15.74 -34.63 -11.41
CA GLN A 500 -15.09 -33.39 -11.81
C GLN A 500 -13.57 -33.53 -11.86
N ILE A 501 -13.08 -34.47 -12.68
CA ILE A 501 -11.68 -34.91 -12.72
C ILE A 501 -10.72 -33.76 -13.10
N GLU A 502 -11.10 -32.90 -14.05
CA GLU A 502 -10.25 -31.78 -14.45
C GLU A 502 -10.09 -30.73 -13.35
N ALA A 503 -11.17 -30.44 -12.62
CA ALA A 503 -11.13 -29.50 -11.50
C ALA A 503 -10.29 -30.07 -10.36
N ALA A 504 -10.47 -31.35 -10.03
CA ALA A 504 -9.66 -32.06 -9.04
C ALA A 504 -8.17 -32.01 -9.39
N ALA A 505 -7.79 -32.35 -10.62
CA ALA A 505 -6.40 -32.33 -11.07
C ALA A 505 -5.77 -30.92 -10.99
N ARG A 506 -6.53 -29.87 -11.32
CA ARG A 506 -6.07 -28.48 -11.16
C ARG A 506 -5.83 -28.13 -9.70
N LEU A 507 -6.73 -28.49 -8.80
CA LEU A 507 -6.59 -28.23 -7.36
C LEU A 507 -5.41 -28.98 -6.75
N THR A 508 -5.17 -30.23 -7.13
CA THR A 508 -4.00 -30.99 -6.68
C THR A 508 -2.70 -30.31 -7.11
N ALA A 509 -2.61 -29.90 -8.38
CA ALA A 509 -1.44 -29.18 -8.89
C ALA A 509 -1.25 -27.82 -8.19
N GLU A 510 -2.34 -27.10 -7.92
CA GLU A 510 -2.31 -25.84 -7.18
C GLU A 510 -1.83 -26.03 -5.74
N ALA A 511 -2.29 -27.09 -5.05
CA ALA A 511 -1.88 -27.40 -3.70
C ALA A 511 -0.37 -27.67 -3.62
N GLU A 512 0.18 -28.44 -4.56
CA GLU A 512 1.62 -28.70 -4.66
C GLU A 512 2.41 -27.42 -4.98
N GLN A 513 1.93 -26.60 -5.91
CA GLN A 513 2.61 -25.37 -6.32
C GLN A 513 2.64 -24.32 -5.21
N ARG A 514 1.51 -24.12 -4.50
CA ARG A 514 1.35 -23.04 -3.52
C ARG A 514 1.83 -23.43 -2.11
N PHE A 515 1.67 -24.69 -1.73
CA PHE A 515 1.89 -25.14 -0.36
C PHE A 515 2.96 -26.24 -0.23
N GLY A 516 3.53 -26.69 -1.35
CA GLY A 516 4.58 -27.71 -1.39
C GLY A 516 4.10 -29.14 -1.15
N THR A 517 5.04 -30.08 -1.20
CA THR A 517 4.84 -31.50 -0.88
C THR A 517 5.12 -31.76 0.60
N GLN A 518 4.49 -32.77 1.21
CA GLN A 518 4.80 -33.16 2.60
C GLN A 518 6.17 -33.85 2.53
N ASN A 519 7.10 -33.42 3.37
CA ASN A 519 8.33 -34.17 3.60
C ASN A 519 8.06 -35.37 4.51
#